data_AF-A0A9E1E257-F1
#
_entry.id   AF-A0A9E1E257-F1
#
_cell.length_a   1.000
_cell.length_b   1.000
_cell.length_c   1.000
_cell.angle_alpha   90.00
_cell.angle_beta   90.00
_cell.angle_gamma   90.00
#
_symmetry.space_group_name_H-M   'P 1'
#
loop_
_entity.id
_entity.type
_entity.pdbx_description
1 polymer ?
#
loop_
_entity_poly.entity_id
_entity_poly.type
_entity_poly.pdbx_seq_one_letter_code
_entity_poly.pdbx_strand_id
1 'polypeptide(L)'
;IDTVIVCTLTGLVIVLSGAYLETAEMSGVALTSRAFETVIGWFPFVLAIVVMLFAFSTMIAAAYYGMKSWTYLFGKSKRTETVYKTLFLVFVVIGSAMQLGAVIGFSDAVLLAVAFPNILGMYFLMPKVKEELRRYMERLRAERS
;
A
#
# COMPACT_ATOMS: atom_id res chain seq x y z
N ILE A 1 7.89 -11.33 1.36
CA ILE A 1 8.20 -11.16 2.79
C ILE A 1 6.97 -10.58 3.49
N ASP A 2 6.47 -9.42 3.07
CA ASP A 2 5.28 -8.77 3.65
C ASP A 2 4.05 -9.70 3.76
N THR A 3 3.53 -10.21 2.63
CA THR A 3 2.35 -11.09 2.63
C THR A 3 2.56 -12.44 3.32
N VAL A 4 3.65 -13.14 2.97
CA VAL A 4 3.87 -14.53 3.44
C VAL A 4 4.27 -14.60 4.91
N ILE A 5 5.07 -13.64 5.39
CA ILE A 5 5.61 -13.68 6.76
C ILE A 5 4.83 -12.71 7.64
N VAL A 6 4.77 -11.43 7.28
CA VAL A 6 4.23 -10.39 8.18
C VAL A 6 2.70 -10.46 8.28
N CYS A 7 1.98 -10.55 7.16
CA CYS A 7 0.52 -10.65 7.17
C CYS A 7 0.05 -11.98 7.80
N THR A 8 0.71 -13.09 7.48
CA THR A 8 0.37 -14.41 8.05
C THR A 8 0.55 -14.44 9.56
N LEU A 9 1.67 -13.92 10.09
CA LEU A 9 1.91 -13.87 11.54
C LEU A 9 0.87 -13.00 12.25
N THR A 10 0.54 -11.84 11.67
CA THR A 10 -0.48 -10.94 12.23
C THR A 10 -1.86 -11.60 12.26
N GLY A 11 -2.25 -12.25 11.16
CA GLY A 11 -3.52 -12.99 11.07
C GLY A 11 -3.58 -14.14 12.06
N LEU A 12 -2.48 -14.89 12.24
CA LEU A 12 -2.42 -15.98 13.20
C LEU A 12 -2.61 -15.49 14.64
N VAL A 13 -2.00 -14.36 15.02
CA VAL A 13 -2.19 -13.76 16.35
C VAL A 13 -3.64 -13.31 16.57
N ILE A 14 -4.28 -12.70 15.56
CA ILE A 14 -5.70 -12.31 15.65
C ILE A 14 -6.60 -13.54 15.86
N VAL A 15 -6.33 -14.65 15.14
CA VAL A 15 -7.14 -15.87 15.25
C VAL A 15 -6.94 -16.55 16.61
N LEU A 16 -5.69 -16.68 17.08
CA LEU A 16 -5.38 -17.35 18.34
C LEU A 16 -5.82 -16.56 19.57
N SER A 17 -5.78 -15.23 19.52
CA SER A 17 -6.22 -14.36 20.62
C SER A 17 -7.74 -14.33 20.82
N GLY A 18 -8.53 -14.79 19.84
CA GLY A 18 -9.99 -14.71 19.88
C GLY A 18 -10.55 -13.29 19.80
N ALA A 19 -9.71 -12.26 19.60
CA ALA A 19 -10.11 -10.86 19.61
C ALA A 19 -11.16 -10.51 18.53
N TYR A 20 -11.22 -11.29 17.46
CA TYR A 20 -12.24 -11.13 16.40
C TYR A 20 -13.67 -11.49 16.86
N LEU A 21 -13.83 -12.23 17.98
CA LEU A 21 -15.13 -12.67 18.50
C LEU A 21 -15.76 -11.69 19.49
N GLU A 22 -14.94 -10.96 20.26
CA GLU A 22 -15.43 -10.13 21.36
C GLU A 22 -15.95 -8.76 20.93
N THR A 23 -15.58 -8.29 19.73
CA THR A 23 -15.94 -6.94 19.29
C THR A 23 -16.17 -6.85 17.78
N ALA A 24 -17.42 -7.00 17.37
CA ALA A 24 -17.85 -6.79 15.99
C ALA A 24 -17.61 -5.35 15.49
N GLU A 25 -17.42 -4.38 16.40
CA GLU A 25 -17.20 -2.97 16.06
C GLU A 25 -15.72 -2.55 15.99
N MET A 26 -14.78 -3.35 16.50
CA MET A 26 -13.35 -3.00 16.44
C MET A 26 -12.73 -3.49 15.14
N SER A 27 -12.13 -2.57 14.38
CA SER A 27 -11.58 -2.85 13.05
C SER A 27 -10.18 -2.25 12.85
N GLY A 28 -9.42 -2.83 11.92
CA GLY A 28 -8.08 -2.36 11.57
C GLY A 28 -7.07 -2.46 12.71
N VAL A 29 -6.34 -1.37 12.96
CA VAL A 29 -5.23 -1.32 13.95
C VAL A 29 -5.72 -1.50 15.39
N ALA A 30 -6.97 -1.12 15.69
CA ALA A 30 -7.55 -1.33 17.01
C ALA A 30 -7.73 -2.83 17.32
N LEU A 31 -8.17 -3.61 16.33
CA LEU A 31 -8.35 -5.05 16.46
C LEU A 31 -7.01 -5.76 16.66
N THR A 32 -5.98 -5.40 15.88
CA THR A 32 -4.63 -5.96 16.06
C THR A 32 -4.04 -5.58 17.42
N SER A 33 -4.16 -4.32 17.83
CA SER A 33 -3.66 -3.88 19.13
C SER A 33 -4.25 -4.70 20.28
N ARG A 34 -5.56 -4.99 20.22
CA ARG A 34 -6.25 -5.78 21.25
C ARG A 34 -5.89 -7.26 21.18
N ALA A 35 -5.76 -7.82 19.99
CA ALA A 35 -5.27 -9.18 19.79
C ALA A 35 -3.87 -9.40 20.36
N PHE A 36 -2.99 -8.40 20.27
CA PHE A 36 -1.64 -8.49 20.83
C PHE A 36 -1.59 -8.15 22.32
N GLU A 37 -2.49 -7.31 22.84
CA GLU A 37 -2.58 -6.99 24.26
C GLU A 37 -2.88 -8.23 25.12
N THR A 38 -3.67 -9.18 24.62
CA THR A 38 -3.98 -10.43 25.33
C THR A 38 -2.77 -11.34 25.50
N VAL A 39 -1.74 -11.21 24.65
CA VAL A 39 -0.50 -11.98 24.70
C VAL A 39 0.62 -11.20 25.41
N ILE A 40 0.72 -9.89 25.14
CA ILE A 40 1.78 -9.01 25.64
C ILE A 40 1.22 -7.60 25.90
N GLY A 41 0.99 -7.26 27.18
CA GLY A 41 0.35 -6.00 27.57
C GLY A 41 1.11 -4.70 27.21
N TRP A 42 2.43 -4.75 26.95
CA TRP A 42 3.22 -3.57 26.53
C TRP A 42 3.34 -3.42 25.01
N PHE A 43 2.97 -4.45 24.24
CA PHE A 43 3.10 -4.46 22.79
C PHE A 43 2.25 -3.41 22.06
N PRO A 44 1.02 -3.04 22.52
CA PRO A 44 0.24 -1.96 21.92
C PRO A 44 1.00 -0.65 21.71
N PHE A 45 1.83 -0.24 22.67
CA PHE A 45 2.62 0.99 22.57
C PHE A 45 3.67 0.92 21.46
N VAL A 46 4.34 -0.23 21.33
CA VAL A 46 5.33 -0.44 20.28
C VAL A 46 4.66 -0.56 18.92
N LEU A 47 3.53 -1.28 18.83
CA LEU A 47 2.74 -1.38 17.61
C LEU A 47 2.30 0.00 17.11
N ALA A 48 1.86 0.88 18.01
CA ALA A 48 1.47 2.25 17.64
C ALA A 48 2.63 3.04 17.00
N ILE A 49 3.84 2.94 17.56
CA ILE A 49 5.04 3.59 16.99
C ILE A 49 5.38 3.00 15.62
N VAL A 50 5.35 1.67 15.50
CA VAL A 50 5.65 0.97 14.24
C VAL A 50 4.65 1.33 13.15
N VAL A 51 3.35 1.33 13.47
CA VAL A 51 2.29 1.69 12.52
C VAL A 51 2.40 3.15 12.12
N MET A 52 2.74 4.06 13.03
CA MET A 52 3.00 5.47 12.71
C MET A 52 4.15 5.61 11.70
N LEU A 53 5.28 4.95 11.95
CA LEU A 53 6.43 4.97 11.05
C LEU A 53 6.11 4.36 9.68
N PHE A 54 5.36 3.26 9.67
CA PHE A 54 4.92 2.60 8.44
C PHE A 54 3.96 3.47 7.63
N ALA A 55 2.99 4.11 8.28
CA ALA A 55 2.07 5.04 7.64
C ALA A 55 2.83 6.23 7.05
N PHE A 56 3.79 6.80 7.78
CA PHE A 56 4.62 7.90 7.30
C PHE A 56 5.46 7.52 6.08
N SER A 57 6.13 6.37 6.13
CA SER A 57 6.92 5.84 5.01
C SER A 57 6.04 5.64 3.76
N THR A 58 4.86 5.03 3.94
CA THR A 58 3.89 4.81 2.87
C THR A 58 3.39 6.11 2.27
N MET A 59 3.09 7.13 3.09
CA MET A 59 2.67 8.45 2.61
C MET A 59 3.74 9.12 1.75
N ILE A 60 5.03 9.03 2.15
CA ILE A 60 6.13 9.57 1.35
C ILE A 60 6.23 8.85 0.01
N ALA A 61 6.15 7.52 0.00
CA ALA A 61 6.20 6.75 -1.23
C ALA A 61 5.04 7.11 -2.18
N ALA A 62 3.81 7.17 -1.66
CA ALA A 62 2.63 7.56 -2.43
C ALA A 62 2.73 8.98 -2.99
N ALA A 63 3.20 9.94 -2.18
CA ALA A 63 3.43 11.32 -2.62
C ALA A 63 4.50 11.39 -3.72
N TYR A 64 5.59 10.63 -3.60
CA TYR A 64 6.65 10.59 -4.61
C TYR A 64 6.16 10.01 -5.93
N TYR A 65 5.50 8.83 -5.90
CA TYR A 65 4.97 8.20 -7.10
C TYR A 65 3.90 9.06 -7.77
N GLY A 66 2.98 9.63 -6.98
CA GLY A 66 1.94 10.49 -7.51
C GLY A 66 2.48 11.80 -8.08
N MET A 67 3.48 12.42 -7.45
CA MET A 67 4.14 13.62 -7.99
C MET A 67 4.83 13.32 -9.33
N LYS A 68 5.47 12.15 -9.46
CA LYS A 68 6.13 11.75 -10.71
C LYS A 68 5.11 11.54 -11.83
N SER A 69 3.99 10.86 -11.55
CA SER A 69 2.88 10.69 -12.50
C SER A 69 2.22 12.02 -12.88
N TRP A 70 2.02 12.91 -11.91
CA TRP A 70 1.45 14.25 -12.12
C TRP A 70 2.35 15.12 -13.01
N THR A 71 3.65 15.07 -12.74
CA THR A 71 4.67 15.79 -13.52
C THR A 71 4.80 15.23 -14.93
N TYR A 72 4.59 13.92 -15.12
CA TYR A 72 4.56 13.30 -16.44
C TYR A 72 3.35 13.77 -17.27
N LEU A 73 2.18 13.92 -16.64
CA LEU A 73 0.95 14.32 -17.33
C LEU A 73 0.87 15.83 -17.62
N PHE A 74 1.27 16.67 -16.68
CA PHE A 74 1.09 18.14 -16.74
C PHE A 74 2.40 18.92 -16.97
N GLY A 75 3.54 18.23 -17.09
CA GLY A 75 4.85 18.84 -17.26
C GLY A 75 5.47 19.35 -15.95
N LYS A 76 6.80 19.57 -15.98
CA LYS A 76 7.58 20.10 -14.85
C LYS A 76 7.38 21.61 -14.72
N SER A 77 6.56 22.03 -13.77
CA SER A 77 6.46 23.44 -13.37
C SER A 77 6.29 23.56 -11.86
N LYS A 78 6.89 24.60 -11.26
CA LYS A 78 6.78 24.90 -9.81
C LYS A 78 5.32 25.07 -9.37
N ARG A 79 4.46 25.61 -10.24
CA ARG A 79 3.02 25.75 -9.96
C ARG A 79 2.34 24.38 -9.89
N THR A 80 2.62 23.51 -10.86
CA THR A 80 2.07 22.15 -10.96
C THR A 80 2.46 21.28 -9.76
N GLU A 81 3.71 21.39 -9.30
CA GLU A 81 4.19 20.69 -8.09
C GLU A 81 3.52 21.21 -6.82
N THR A 82 3.35 22.54 -6.70
CA THR A 82 2.68 23.15 -5.55
C THR A 82 1.21 22.73 -5.46
N VAL A 83 0.50 22.74 -6.60
CA VAL A 83 -0.89 22.27 -6.68
C VAL A 83 -1.01 20.81 -6.23
N TYR A 84 -0.11 19.93 -6.70
CA TYR A 84 -0.12 18.53 -6.27
C TYR A 84 0.09 18.38 -4.75
N LYS A 85 1.06 19.10 -4.17
CA LYS A 85 1.31 19.06 -2.72
C LYS A 85 0.11 19.56 -1.92
N THR A 86 -0.54 20.63 -2.36
CA THR A 86 -1.75 21.17 -1.71
C THR A 86 -2.89 20.16 -1.79
N LEU A 87 -3.15 19.57 -2.96
CA LEU A 87 -4.17 18.54 -3.12
C LEU A 87 -3.89 17.33 -2.22
N PHE A 88 -2.65 16.84 -2.22
CA PHE A 88 -2.24 15.71 -1.40
C PHE A 88 -2.51 15.95 0.09
N LEU A 89 -2.13 17.13 0.62
CA LEU A 89 -2.42 17.50 2.01
C LEU A 89 -3.92 17.56 2.31
N VAL A 90 -4.72 18.12 1.42
CA VAL A 90 -6.19 18.17 1.58
C VAL A 90 -6.78 16.75 1.63
N PHE A 91 -6.35 15.86 0.73
CA PHE A 91 -6.79 14.46 0.74
C PHE A 91 -6.38 13.72 2.01
N VAL A 92 -5.19 14.00 2.57
CA VAL A 92 -4.76 13.40 3.85
C VAL A 92 -5.68 13.85 4.99
N VAL A 93 -6.02 15.14 5.07
CA VAL A 93 -6.94 15.66 6.10
C VAL A 93 -8.32 15.03 5.96
N ILE A 94 -8.87 14.98 4.74
CA ILE A 94 -10.17 14.36 4.46
C ILE A 94 -10.13 12.87 4.84
N GLY A 95 -9.11 12.14 4.40
CA GLY A 95 -8.96 10.71 4.69
C GLY A 95 -8.87 10.42 6.19
N SER A 96 -8.22 11.29 6.97
CA SER A 96 -8.15 11.15 8.43
C SER A 96 -9.48 11.36 9.14
N ALA A 97 -10.42 12.08 8.53
CA ALA A 97 -11.76 12.35 9.08
C ALA A 97 -12.83 11.33 8.62
N MET A 98 -12.50 10.46 7.65
CA MET A 98 -13.42 9.45 7.13
C MET A 98 -13.48 8.21 8.04
N GLN A 99 -14.65 7.57 8.09
CA GLN A 99 -14.80 6.27 8.76
C GLN A 99 -14.00 5.18 8.03
N LEU A 100 -13.50 4.19 8.77
CA LEU A 100 -12.62 3.15 8.23
C LEU A 100 -13.24 2.42 7.03
N GLY A 101 -14.51 2.01 7.11
CA GLY A 101 -15.18 1.33 6.00
C GLY A 101 -15.28 2.18 4.73
N ALA A 102 -15.57 3.49 4.89
CA ALA A 102 -15.66 4.40 3.76
C ALA A 102 -14.30 4.63 3.08
N VAL A 103 -13.22 4.78 3.86
CA VAL A 103 -11.87 4.96 3.29
C VAL A 103 -11.36 3.68 2.61
N ILE A 104 -11.69 2.49 3.14
CA ILE A 104 -11.37 1.21 2.49
C ILE A 104 -12.11 1.11 1.15
N GLY A 105 -13.43 1.34 1.14
CA GLY A 105 -14.22 1.27 -0.10
C GLY A 105 -13.77 2.29 -1.16
N PHE A 106 -13.39 3.50 -0.75
CA PHE A 106 -12.78 4.49 -1.65
C PHE A 106 -11.43 4.02 -2.18
N SER A 107 -10.57 3.45 -1.32
CA SER A 107 -9.25 2.94 -1.71
C SER A 107 -9.37 1.80 -2.72
N ASP A 108 -10.32 0.88 -2.53
CA ASP A 108 -10.59 -0.21 -3.47
C ASP A 108 -11.05 0.32 -4.84
N ALA A 109 -11.94 1.32 -4.85
CA ALA A 109 -12.37 1.95 -6.10
C ALA A 109 -11.20 2.62 -6.86
N VAL A 110 -10.32 3.33 -6.15
CA VAL A 110 -9.12 3.94 -6.74
C VAL A 110 -8.14 2.87 -7.22
N LEU A 111 -7.93 1.80 -6.45
CA LEU A 111 -7.06 0.70 -6.81
C LEU A 111 -7.55 0.02 -8.11
N LEU A 112 -8.86 -0.23 -8.21
CA LEU A 112 -9.46 -0.77 -9.43
C LEU A 112 -9.30 0.17 -10.62
N ALA A 113 -9.49 1.48 -10.42
CA ALA A 113 -9.33 2.48 -11.46
C ALA A 113 -7.90 2.54 -12.02
N VAL A 114 -6.88 2.31 -11.18
CA VAL A 114 -5.46 2.25 -11.61
C VAL A 114 -5.11 0.87 -12.18
N ALA A 115 -5.63 -0.21 -11.59
CA ALA A 115 -5.32 -1.58 -11.98
C ALA A 115 -5.87 -1.92 -13.37
N PHE A 116 -7.10 -1.50 -13.68
CA PHE A 116 -7.75 -1.81 -14.96
C PHE A 116 -6.94 -1.38 -16.20
N PRO A 117 -6.54 -0.10 -16.36
CA PRO A 117 -5.73 0.31 -17.50
C PRO A 117 -4.32 -0.31 -17.49
N ASN A 118 -3.73 -0.53 -16.31
CA ASN A 118 -2.41 -1.16 -16.21
C ASN A 118 -2.42 -2.61 -16.69
N ILE A 119 -3.40 -3.41 -16.23
CA ILE A 119 -3.58 -4.80 -16.66
C ILE A 119 -3.84 -4.88 -18.17
N LEU A 120 -4.69 -4.00 -18.69
CA LEU A 120 -4.98 -3.94 -20.12
C LEU A 120 -3.71 -3.59 -20.93
N GLY A 121 -2.93 -2.61 -20.47
CA GLY A 121 -1.65 -2.25 -21.07
C GLY A 121 -0.67 -3.42 -21.05
N MET A 122 -0.50 -4.09 -19.91
CA MET A 122 0.35 -5.28 -19.79
C MET A 122 -0.10 -6.41 -20.71
N TYR A 123 -1.41 -6.60 -20.90
CA TYR A 123 -1.93 -7.62 -21.82
C TYR A 123 -1.48 -7.36 -23.26
N PHE A 124 -1.58 -6.12 -23.74
CA PHE A 124 -1.10 -5.73 -25.06
C PHE A 124 0.44 -5.76 -25.19
N LEU A 125 1.17 -5.44 -24.12
CA LEU A 125 2.64 -5.44 -24.11
C LEU A 125 3.25 -6.83 -23.88
N MET A 126 2.46 -7.82 -23.43
CA MET A 126 2.88 -9.19 -23.14
C MET A 126 3.75 -9.83 -24.23
N PRO A 127 3.42 -9.77 -25.54
CA PRO A 127 4.27 -10.34 -26.58
C PRO A 127 5.67 -9.70 -26.64
N LYS A 128 5.74 -8.38 -26.45
CA LYS A 128 7.00 -7.62 -26.48
C LYS A 128 7.84 -7.89 -25.22
N VAL A 129 7.21 -8.00 -24.05
CA VAL A 129 7.88 -8.40 -22.81
C VAL A 129 8.46 -9.81 -22.93
N LYS A 130 7.73 -10.74 -23.55
CA LYS A 130 8.21 -12.11 -23.78
C LYS A 130 9.43 -12.15 -24.69
N GLU A 131 9.45 -11.34 -25.75
CA GLU A 131 10.60 -11.20 -26.65
C GLU A 131 11.84 -10.66 -25.92
N GLU A 132 11.69 -9.57 -25.15
CA GLU A 132 12.79 -8.98 -24.39
C GLU A 132 13.28 -9.91 -23.27
N LEU A 133 12.39 -10.64 -22.60
CA LEU A 133 12.77 -11.65 -21.62
C LEU A 133 13.62 -12.76 -22.26
N ARG A 134 13.25 -13.20 -23.47
CA ARG A 134 14.03 -14.22 -24.20
C ARG A 134 15.43 -13.69 -24.54
N ARG A 135 15.53 -12.47 -25.07
CA ARG A 135 16.81 -11.81 -25.35
C ARG A 135 17.68 -11.66 -24.11
N TYR A 136 17.09 -11.27 -22.98
CA TYR A 136 17.80 -11.13 -21.70
C TYR A 136 18.33 -12.48 -21.20
N MET A 137 17.50 -13.54 -21.26
CA MET A 137 17.92 -14.90 -20.90
C MET A 137 19.02 -15.45 -21.81
N GLU A 138 18.98 -15.15 -23.11
CA GLU A 138 20.04 -15.51 -24.06
C GLU A 138 21.37 -14.82 -23.71
N ARG A 139 21.34 -13.51 -23.38
CA ARG A 139 22.54 -12.76 -22.93
C ARG A 139 23.12 -13.31 -21.63
N LEU A 140 22.28 -13.57 -20.63
CA LEU A 140 22.69 -14.16 -19.35
C LEU A 140 23.36 -15.53 -19.52
N ARG A 141 22.92 -16.33 -20.50
CA ARG A 141 23.54 -17.64 -20.80
C ARG A 141 24.87 -17.49 -21.52
N ALA A 142 24.99 -16.52 -22.40
CA ALA A 142 26.25 -16.23 -23.10
C ALA A 142 27.33 -15.67 -22.16
N GLU A 143 26.97 -14.88 -21.14
CA GLU A 143 27.91 -14.38 -20.12
C GLU A 143 28.34 -15.45 -19.10
N ARG A 144 27.62 -16.57 -19.03
CA ARG A 144 27.89 -17.66 -18.07
C ARG A 144 28.63 -18.86 -18.69
N SER A 145 28.92 -18.81 -19.99
CA SER A 145 29.63 -19.85 -20.76
C SER A 145 30.97 -19.34 -21.28
#